data_AF-A0A0G0PK63-F1
#
_entry.id   AF-A0A0G0PK63-F1
#
_cell.length_a   1.000
_cell.length_b   1.000
_cell.length_c   1.000
_cell.angle_alpha   90.00
_cell.angle_beta   90.00
_cell.angle_gamma   90.00
#
_symmetry.space_group_name_H-M   'P 1'
#
loop_
_entity.id
_entity.type
_entity.pdbx_description
1 polymer ?
#
loop_
_entity_poly.entity_id
_entity_poly.type
_entity_poly.pdbx_seq_one_letter_code
_entity_poly.pdbx_strand_id
1 'polypeptide(L)' 'MIAKTVRYIKSSGQELKKVSWPTKQELIRYLATIIICLVLATSLIALIDYGLSNLIKTIFMA' A
#
# COMPACT_ATOMS: atom_id res chain seq x y z
N MET A 1 33.65 21.14 -7.27
CA MET A 1 32.41 20.65 -6.60
C MET A 1 31.65 19.60 -7.42
N ILE A 2 31.39 19.84 -8.72
CA ILE A 2 30.66 18.91 -9.62
C ILE A 2 31.26 17.48 -9.63
N ALA A 3 32.59 17.36 -9.70
CA ALA A 3 33.27 16.05 -9.68
C ALA A 3 33.08 15.25 -8.38
N LYS A 4 32.73 15.88 -7.26
CA LYS A 4 32.45 15.20 -5.98
C LYS A 4 31.04 14.60 -6.00
N THR A 5 30.06 15.35 -6.50
CA THR A 5 28.66 14.90 -6.65
C THR A 5 28.52 13.75 -7.63
N VAL A 6 29.21 13.79 -8.78
CA VAL A 6 29.21 12.68 -9.76
C VAL A 6 29.76 11.40 -9.14
N ARG A 7 30.81 11.51 -8.33
CA ARG A 7 31.41 10.36 -7.63
C ARG A 7 30.48 9.79 -6.56
N TYR A 8 29.76 10.65 -5.86
CA TYR A 8 28.76 10.27 -4.85
C TYR A 8 27.57 9.53 -5.47
N ILE A 9 27.01 10.01 -6.57
CA ILE A 9 25.92 9.31 -7.28
C ILE A 9 26.41 7.95 -7.81
N LYS A 10 27.66 7.90 -8.31
CA LYS A 10 28.28 6.65 -8.77
C LYS A 10 28.46 5.64 -7.63
N SER A 11 28.89 6.07 -6.44
CA SER A 11 29.01 5.18 -5.28
C SER A 11 27.65 4.74 -4.74
N SER A 12 26.67 5.64 -4.66
CA SER A 12 25.31 5.28 -4.24
C SER A 12 24.66 4.28 -5.21
N GLY A 13 24.88 4.43 -6.52
CA GLY A 13 24.44 3.46 -7.52
C GLY A 13 25.11 2.07 -7.37
N GLN A 14 26.34 2.00 -6.88
CA GLN A 14 27.02 0.72 -6.58
C GLN A 14 26.47 0.06 -5.31
N GLU A 15 26.05 0.84 -4.33
CA GLU A 15 25.38 0.34 -3.11
C GLU A 15 23.96 -0.14 -3.39
N LEU A 16 23.21 0.59 -4.23
CA LEU A 16 21.87 0.18 -4.66
C LEU A 16 21.85 -1.16 -5.42
N LYS A 17 22.97 -1.55 -6.04
CA LYS A 17 23.13 -2.89 -6.64
C LYS A 17 23.34 -4.00 -5.61
N LYS A 18 23.72 -3.68 -4.38
CA LYS A 18 23.83 -4.64 -3.27
C LYS A 18 22.49 -4.85 -2.56
N VAL A 19 21.49 -4.01 -2.85
CA VAL A 19 20.14 -4.20 -2.34
C VAL A 19 19.55 -5.46 -2.99
N SER A 20 19.16 -6.41 -2.14
CA SER A 20 18.44 -7.61 -2.54
C SER A 20 17.02 -7.22 -2.94
N TRP A 21 16.81 -6.93 -4.22
CA TRP A 21 15.49 -6.71 -4.76
C TRP A 21 14.67 -8.00 -4.67
N PRO A 22 13.41 -7.91 -4.24
CA PRO A 22 12.55 -9.07 -4.13
C PRO A 22 12.35 -9.72 -5.50
N THR A 23 12.21 -11.04 -5.51
CA THR A 23 11.89 -11.76 -6.73
C THR A 23 10.45 -11.47 -7.18
N LYS A 24 10.14 -11.69 -8.46
CA LYS A 24 8.77 -11.48 -8.98
C LYS A 24 7.71 -12.25 -8.18
N GLN A 25 8.06 -13.43 -7.66
CA GLN A 25 7.17 -14.25 -6.85
C GLN A 25 6.91 -13.65 -5.47
N GLU A 26 7.94 -13.11 -4.81
CA GLU A 26 7.80 -12.44 -3.52
C GLU A 26 6.93 -11.19 -3.65
N LEU A 27 7.11 -10.41 -4.72
CA LEU A 27 6.27 -9.23 -4.99
C LEU A 27 4.79 -9.59 -5.11
N ILE A 28 4.47 -10.66 -5.87
CA ILE A 28 3.10 -11.14 -6.02
C ILE A 28 2.54 -11.61 -4.67
N ARG A 29 3.34 -12.28 -3.85
CA ARG A 29 2.90 -12.73 -2.51
C ARG A 29 2.59 -11.55 -1.59
N TYR A 30 3.42 -10.50 -1.61
CA TYR A 30 3.15 -9.28 -0.84
C TYR A 30 1.89 -8.57 -1.33
N LEU A 31 1.72 -8.45 -2.65
CA LEU A 31 0.51 -7.85 -3.23
C LEU A 31 -0.74 -8.66 -2.86
N ALA A 32 -0.68 -9.99 -2.92
CA ALA A 32 -1.80 -10.86 -2.53
C ALA A 32 -2.20 -10.64 -1.06
N THR A 33 -1.24 -10.61 -0.14
CA THR A 33 -1.51 -10.32 1.28
C THR A 33 -2.15 -8.94 1.46
N ILE A 34 -1.62 -7.91 0.79
CA ILE A 34 -2.17 -6.55 0.87
C ILE A 34 -3.60 -6.50 0.35
N ILE A 35 -3.90 -7.15 -0.79
CA ILE A 35 -5.25 -7.20 -1.36
C ILE A 35 -6.22 -7.86 -0.39
N ILE A 36 -5.83 -8.96 0.26
CA ILE A 36 -6.67 -9.64 1.24
C ILE A 36 -6.99 -8.70 2.41
N CYS A 37 -5.97 -8.07 3.00
CA CYS A 37 -6.16 -7.09 4.08
C CYS A 37 -7.03 -5.91 3.65
N LEU A 38 -6.84 -5.41 2.42
CA LEU A 38 -7.60 -4.30 1.85
C LEU A 38 -9.08 -4.65 1.71
N VAL A 39 -9.39 -5.82 1.15
CA VAL A 39 -10.78 -6.28 0.96
C VAL A 39 -11.47 -6.47 2.32
N LEU A 40 -10.78 -7.05 3.30
CA LEU A 40 -11.34 -7.21 4.65
C LEU A 40 -11.61 -5.86 5.32
N ALA A 41 -10.66 -4.93 5.28
CA ALA A 41 -10.83 -3.61 5.90
C ALA A 41 -11.94 -2.81 5.23
N THR A 42 -11.95 -2.76 3.89
CA THR A 42 -12.95 -2.00 3.12
C THR A 42 -14.35 -2.60 3.23
N SER A 43 -14.49 -3.93 3.26
CA SER A 43 -15.79 -4.57 3.46
C SER A 43 -16.40 -4.27 4.83
N LEU A 44 -15.59 -4.26 5.89
CA LEU A 44 -16.06 -3.88 7.23
C LEU A 44 -16.54 -2.43 7.28
N ILE A 45 -15.76 -1.50 6.74
CA ILE A 45 -16.13 -0.08 6.68
C ILE A 45 -17.41 0.10 5.88
N ALA A 46 -17.50 -0.51 4.68
CA ALA A 46 -18.69 -0.43 3.85
C ALA A 46 -19.94 -0.95 4.58
N LEU A 47 -19.83 -2.08 5.28
CA LEU A 47 -20.96 -2.65 6.04
C LEU A 47 -21.44 -1.68 7.13
N ILE A 48 -20.52 -1.01 7.82
CA ILE A 48 -20.84 0.00 8.83
C ILE A 48 -21.51 1.22 8.20
N ASP A 49 -20.97 1.74 7.09
CA ASP A 49 -21.54 2.90 6.38
C ASP A 49 -22.96 2.62 5.86
N TYR A 50 -23.19 1.44 5.29
CA TYR A 50 -24.53 1.01 4.84
C TYR A 50 -25.49 0.80 6.02
N GLY A 51 -25.03 0.14 7.09
CA GLY A 51 -25.83 -0.09 8.28
C GLY A 51 -26.29 1.21 8.93
N LEU A 52 -25.36 2.15 9.10
CA LEU A 52 -25.64 3.43 9.73
C LEU A 52 -26.53 4.31 8.83
N SER A 53 -26.27 4.35 7.52
CA SER A 53 -27.09 5.10 6.57
C SER A 53 -28.55 4.63 6.55
N ASN A 54 -28.77 3.32 6.61
CA ASN A 54 -30.13 2.75 6.63
C ASN A 54 -30.83 3.01 7.97
N LEU A 55 -30.09 2.97 9.09
CA LEU A 55 -30.64 3.27 10.41
C LEU A 55 -31.06 4.74 10.51
N ILE A 56 -30.23 5.67 10.05
CA ILE A 56 -30.54 7.10 10.02
C ILE A 56 -31.77 7.38 9.14
N LYS A 57 -31.86 6.76 7.96
CA LYS A 57 -33.04 6.90 7.09
C LYS A 57 -34.31 6.43 7.77
N THR A 58 -34.27 5.28 8.45
CA THR A 58 -35.44 4.73 9.15
C THR A 58 -35.88 5.64 10.29
N ILE A 59 -34.94 6.23 11.03
CA ILE A 59 -35.26 7.12 12.17
C ILE A 59 -35.74 8.50 11.71
N PHE A 60 -35.18 9.05 10.64
CA PHE A 60 -35.48 10.42 10.20
C PHE A 60 -36.66 10.50 9.21
N MET A 61 -37.00 9.39 8.54
CA MET A 61 -38.12 9.30 7.60
C MET A 61 -39.36 8.63 8.21
N ALA A 62 -39.28 8.17 9.47
CA ALA A 62 -40.42 7.86 10.32
C ALA A 62 -40.86 9.11 11.10
#